data_AF-A0A7Z9I6E5-F1
#
_entry.id   AF-A0A7Z9I6E5-F1
#
_cell.length_a   1.000
_cell.length_b   1.000
_cell.length_c   1.000
_cell.angle_alpha   90.00
_cell.angle_beta   90.00
_cell.angle_gamma   90.00
#
_symmetry.space_group_name_H-M   'P 1'
#
loop_
_entity.id
_entity.type
_entity.pdbx_description
1 polymer ?
#
loop_
_entity_poly.entity_id
_entity_poly.type
_entity_poly.pdbx_seq_one_letter_code
_entity_poly.pdbx_strand_id
1 'polypeptide(L)' 'QMSFLRPNFGYALFYLKRVASPEFSIGMICRSAIPFLFLQAVGLFLFIVFPELILWLPRLIYY' A
#
# COMPACT_ATOMS: atom_id res chain seq x y z
N GLN A 1 -19.72 11.54 8.63
CA GLN A 1 -19.37 11.84 7.23
C GLN A 1 -18.36 10.78 6.74
N MET A 2 -18.84 9.55 6.55
CA MET A 2 -18.00 8.34 6.56
C MET A 2 -18.06 7.54 5.25
N SER A 3 -18.28 8.24 4.12
CA SER A 3 -18.36 7.64 2.77
C SER A 3 -17.25 8.11 1.82
N PHE A 4 -16.38 9.04 2.28
CA PHE A 4 -15.31 9.64 1.49
C PHE A 4 -13.91 9.11 1.83
N LEU A 5 -13.74 8.32 2.90
CA LEU A 5 -12.44 7.80 3.35
C LEU A 5 -12.09 6.41 2.80
N ARG A 6 -12.94 5.85 1.94
CA ARG A 6 -12.58 4.72 1.10
C ARG A 6 -13.07 4.97 -0.33
N PRO A 7 -12.41 5.86 -1.09
CA PRO A 7 -12.27 5.60 -2.51
C PRO A 7 -11.41 4.33 -2.61
N ASN A 8 -12.03 3.17 -2.34
CA ASN A 8 -11.41 1.86 -2.54
C ASN A 8 -10.93 1.90 -3.98
N PHE A 9 -9.62 1.78 -4.17
CA PHE A 9 -8.85 1.78 -5.41
C PHE A 9 -9.63 1.64 -6.73
N GLY A 10 -10.62 0.73 -6.78
CA GLY A 10 -11.61 0.60 -7.84
C GLY A 10 -12.28 1.89 -8.33
N TYR A 11 -12.71 2.84 -7.50
CA TYR A 11 -13.45 4.03 -8.00
C TYR A 11 -12.55 4.97 -8.85
N ALA A 12 -11.30 5.17 -8.43
CA ALA A 12 -10.30 5.90 -9.22
C ALA A 12 -9.95 5.13 -10.51
N LEU A 13 -9.91 3.80 -10.44
CA LEU A 13 -9.70 2.91 -11.59
C LEU A 13 -10.87 2.95 -12.58
N PHE A 14 -12.11 3.00 -12.10
CA PHE A 14 -13.33 3.14 -12.91
C PHE A 14 -13.47 4.53 -13.52
N TYR A 15 -13.02 5.58 -12.82
CA TYR A 15 -12.94 6.94 -13.34
C TYR A 15 -11.89 7.04 -14.46
N LEU A 16 -10.69 6.49 -14.24
CA LEU A 16 -9.66 6.39 -15.26
C LEU A 16 -10.11 5.52 -16.43
N LYS A 17 -10.82 4.41 -16.21
CA LYS A 17 -11.42 3.60 -17.30
C LYS A 17 -12.45 4.35 -18.14
N ARG A 18 -13.11 5.40 -17.59
CA ARG A 18 -14.02 6.26 -18.36
C ARG A 18 -13.28 7.32 -19.19
N VAL A 19 -12.04 7.67 -18.82
CA VAL A 19 -11.24 8.74 -19.47
C VAL A 19 -10.11 8.20 -20.35
N ALA A 20 -9.65 6.98 -20.09
CA ALA A 20 -8.56 6.31 -20.78
C ALA A 20 -9.11 5.26 -21.76
N SER A 21 -8.67 5.34 -23.02
CA SER A 21 -8.95 4.39 -24.09
C SER A 21 -8.77 2.93 -23.63
N PRO A 22 -9.53 1.96 -24.20
CA PRO A 22 -9.62 0.55 -23.75
C PRO A 22 -8.31 -0.27 -23.77
N GLU A 23 -7.19 0.34 -24.18
CA GLU A 23 -5.87 -0.27 -24.22
C GLU A 23 -5.21 -0.40 -22.84
N PHE A 24 -5.61 0.45 -21.87
CA PHE A 24 -5.07 0.38 -20.50
C PHE A 24 -5.93 -0.54 -19.62
N SER A 25 -5.50 -1.80 -19.49
CA SER A 25 -6.18 -2.78 -18.65
C SER A 25 -5.93 -2.51 -17.16
N ILE A 26 -7.01 -2.46 -16.38
CA ILE A 26 -7.04 -2.40 -14.91
C ILE A 26 -6.05 -3.39 -14.25
N GLY A 27 -5.85 -4.56 -14.86
CA GLY A 27 -4.90 -5.56 -14.39
C GLY A 27 -3.45 -5.08 -14.36
N MET A 28 -3.06 -4.15 -15.22
CA MET A 28 -1.70 -3.64 -15.31
C MET A 28 -1.35 -2.75 -14.11
N ILE A 29 -2.32 -1.96 -13.64
CA ILE A 29 -2.18 -1.10 -12.46
C ILE A 29 -2.10 -1.95 -11.19
N CYS A 30 -2.98 -2.96 -11.07
CA CYS A 30 -2.93 -3.90 -9.95
C CYS A 30 -1.60 -4.68 -9.93
N ARG A 31 -1.05 -5.04 -11.11
CA ARG A 31 0.22 -5.75 -11.20
C ARG A 31 1.41 -4.91 -10.76
N SER A 32 1.37 -3.58 -10.98
CA SER A 32 2.38 -2.65 -10.44
C SER A 32 2.28 -2.42 -8.93
N ALA A 33 1.12 -2.69 -8.32
CA ALA A 33 0.96 -2.60 -6.86
C ALA A 33 1.54 -3.83 -6.12
N ILE A 34 1.61 -4.99 -6.79
CA ILE A 34 2.18 -6.23 -6.24
C ILE A 34 3.64 -6.07 -5.74
N PRO A 35 4.60 -5.52 -6.52
CA PRO A 35 5.97 -5.36 -6.03
C PRO A 35 6.07 -4.43 -4.82
N PHE A 36 5.21 -3.41 -4.73
CA PHE A 36 5.17 -2.53 -3.56
C PHE A 36 4.67 -3.26 -2.32
N LEU A 37 3.61 -4.06 -2.46
CA LEU A 37 3.09 -4.88 -1.36
C LEU A 37 4.11 -5.94 -0.91
N PHE A 38 4.85 -6.52 -1.85
CA PHE A 38 5.95 -7.44 -1.53
C PHE A 38 7.05 -6.74 -0.72
N LEU A 39 7.44 -5.52 -1.10
CA LEU A 39 8.43 -4.75 -0.35
C LEU A 39 7.96 -4.43 1.08
N GLN A 40 6.68 -4.09 1.26
CA GLN A 40 6.08 -3.91 2.59
C GLN A 40 6.11 -5.20 3.42
N ALA A 41 5.76 -6.34 2.81
CA ALA A 41 5.79 -7.63 3.48
C ALA A 41 7.21 -8.01 3.91
N VAL A 42 8.22 -7.74 3.08
CA VAL A 42 9.63 -7.93 3.42
C VAL A 42 10.04 -7.02 4.58
N GLY A 43 9.63 -5.76 4.56
CA GLY A 43 9.88 -4.83 5.67
C GLY A 43 9.29 -5.34 6.99
N LEU A 44 8.04 -5.80 6.97
CA LEU A 44 7.37 -6.37 8.13
C LEU A 44 8.07 -7.65 8.62
N PHE A 45 8.51 -8.50 7.70
CA PHE A 45 9.28 -9.69 8.04
C PHE A 45 10.61 -9.34 8.71
N LEU A 46 11.31 -8.31 8.20
CA LEU A 46 12.54 -7.80 8.81
C LEU A 46 12.31 -7.31 10.25
N PHE A 47 11.20 -6.63 10.48
CA PHE A 47 10.78 -6.18 11.82
C PHE A 47 10.48 -7.34 12.77
N ILE A 48 9.91 -8.44 12.27
CA ILE A 48 9.66 -9.64 13.09
C ILE A 48 10.98 -10.34 13.47
N VAL A 49 11.92 -10.45 12.52
CA VAL A 49 13.22 -11.10 12.76
C VAL A 49 14.14 -10.22 13.61
N PHE A 50 14.10 -8.91 13.43
CA PHE A 50 14.92 -7.93 14.14
C PHE A 50 14.04 -6.89 14.87
N PRO A 51 13.39 -7.28 15.99
CA PRO A 51 12.48 -6.40 16.72
C PRO A 51 13.21 -5.20 17.33
N GLU A 52 14.52 -5.30 17.56
CA GLU A 52 15.35 -4.20 18.09
C GLU A 52 15.28 -2.93 17.22
N LEU A 53 15.07 -3.03 15.90
CA LEU A 53 14.89 -1.84 15.04
C LEU A 53 13.66 -1.02 15.43
N ILE A 54 12.59 -1.70 15.86
CA ILE A 54 11.32 -1.07 16.23
C ILE A 54 11.34 -0.67 17.70
N LEU A 55 12.01 -1.44 18.55
CA LEU A 55 12.07 -1.25 19.99
C LEU A 55 13.07 -0.14 20.41
N TRP A 56 14.01 0.24 19.54
CA TRP A 56 14.94 1.33 19.83
C TRP A 56 14.25 2.68 20.02
N LEU A 57 13.24 2.99 19.19
CA LEU A 57 12.50 4.26 19.26
C LEU A 57 11.68 4.42 20.56
N PRO A 58 10.79 3.48 20.97
CA PRO A 58 10.08 3.59 22.24
C PRO A 58 11.05 3.58 23.43
N ARG A 59 12.17 2.86 23.36
CA ARG A 59 13.20 2.91 24.40
C ARG A 59 13.80 4.32 24.57
N LEU A 60 13.91 5.11 23.50
CA LEU A 60 14.38 6.50 23.55
C LEU A 60 13.31 7.50 24.03
N ILE A 61 12.03 7.23 23.77
CA ILE A 61 10.93 8.14 24.12
C ILE A 61 10.45 7.94 25.56
N TYR A 62 10.49 6.71 26.07
CA TYR A 62 10.06 6.37 27.44
C TYR A 62 11.19 6.47 28.49
N TYR A 63 12.39 6.90 28.08
CA TYR A 63 13.52 7.19 28.97
C TYR A 63 13.81 8.69 28.95
#